data_AF-A0A4P9W590-F1
#
_entry.id   AF-A0A4P9W590-F1
#
_cell.length_a   1.000
_cell.length_b   1.000
_cell.length_c   1.000
_cell.angle_alpha   90.00
_cell.angle_beta   90.00
_cell.angle_gamma   90.00
#
_symmetry.space_group_name_H-M   'P 1'
#
loop_
_entity.id
_entity.type
_entity.pdbx_description
1 polymer ?
#
loop_
_entity_poly.entity_id
_entity_poly.type
_entity_poly.pdbx_seq_one_letter_code
_entity_poly.pdbx_strand_id
1 'polypeptide(L)'
;LQLWHARFGHLAATGLEEMVRHKMVEHLVLEMKDIVKIDTCRPCIMGKMTRIPNPKKSKTRATEPLERIHTDLRGPFPIRS
;
A
#
# COMPACT_ATOMS: atom_id res chain seq x y z
N LEU A 1 7.45 18.28 -8.34
CA LEU A 1 7.07 16.84 -8.36
C LEU A 1 5.73 16.53 -7.66
N GLN A 2 5.55 16.89 -6.38
CA GLN A 2 4.31 16.58 -5.62
C GLN A 2 3.01 17.04 -6.29
N LEU A 3 3.02 18.24 -6.88
CA LEU A 3 1.86 18.79 -7.58
C LEU A 3 1.45 17.93 -8.78
N TRP A 4 2.41 17.54 -9.62
CA TRP A 4 2.15 16.70 -10.80
C TRP A 4 1.75 15.28 -10.40
N HIS A 5 2.39 14.72 -9.37
CA HIS A 5 1.96 13.47 -8.75
C HIS A 5 0.46 13.50 -8.39
N ALA A 6 0.00 14.54 -7.69
CA ALA A 6 -1.41 14.68 -7.30
C ALA A 6 -2.33 14.91 -8.50
N ARG A 7 -1.96 15.81 -9.44
CA ARG A 7 -2.77 16.13 -10.63
C ARG A 7 -3.00 14.94 -11.55
N PHE A 8 -2.02 14.04 -11.68
CA PHE A 8 -2.15 12.81 -12.46
C PHE A 8 -2.72 11.64 -11.65
N GLY A 9 -3.51 11.91 -10.61
CA GLY A 9 -4.19 10.86 -9.84
C GLY A 9 -3.24 10.02 -9.00
N HIS A 10 -2.28 10.67 -8.33
CA HIS A 10 -1.29 10.02 -7.49
C HIS A 10 -0.38 9.04 -8.25
N LEU A 11 0.02 9.40 -9.47
CA LEU A 11 0.89 8.62 -10.35
C LEU A 11 2.28 8.40 -9.73
N ALA A 12 2.86 7.22 -9.90
CA ALA A 12 4.22 6.93 -9.40
C ALA A 12 5.27 7.84 -10.06
N ALA A 13 6.40 8.04 -9.39
CA ALA A 13 7.50 8.85 -9.91
C ALA A 13 7.98 8.31 -11.27
N THR A 14 8.07 6.99 -11.41
CA THR A 14 8.41 6.31 -12.66
C THR A 14 7.45 6.63 -13.80
N GLY A 15 6.15 6.77 -13.52
CA GLY A 15 5.17 7.19 -14.53
C GLY A 15 5.40 8.63 -14.98
N LEU A 16 5.75 9.52 -14.06
CA LEU A 16 6.14 10.90 -14.41
C LEU A 16 7.45 10.93 -15.22
N GLU A 17 8.40 10.05 -14.92
CA GLU A 17 9.64 9.90 -15.69
C GLU A 17 9.37 9.47 -17.12
N GLU A 18 8.50 8.47 -17.32
CA GLU A 18 8.10 8.03 -18.66
C GLU A 18 7.44 9.16 -19.44
N MET A 19 6.55 9.93 -18.81
CA MET A 19 5.88 11.06 -19.45
C MET A 19 6.85 12.14 -19.93
N VAL A 20 7.85 12.49 -19.09
CA VAL A 20 8.88 13.47 -19.46
C VAL A 20 9.81 12.89 -20.54
N ARG A 21 10.26 11.64 -20.38
CA ARG A 21 11.17 10.96 -21.32
C ARG A 21 10.58 10.85 -22.71
N HIS A 22 9.30 10.50 -22.81
CA HIS A 22 8.61 10.27 -24.07
C HIS A 22 7.81 11.48 -24.55
N LYS A 23 7.91 12.64 -23.87
CA LYS A 23 7.19 13.88 -24.21
C LYS A 23 5.69 13.64 -24.41
N MET A 24 5.07 12.90 -23.49
CA MET A 24 3.67 12.44 -23.62
C MET A 24 2.63 13.52 -23.33
N VAL A 25 3.04 14.67 -22.77
CA VAL A 25 2.15 15.76 -22.40
C VAL A 25 2.71 17.07 -22.92
N GLU A 26 1.89 17.77 -23.70
CA GLU A 26 2.21 19.11 -24.19
C GLU A 26 2.26 20.11 -23.03
N HIS A 27 3.22 21.04 -23.11
CA HIS A 27 3.41 22.11 -22.11
C HIS A 27 3.64 21.62 -20.66
N LEU A 28 4.15 20.39 -20.49
CA LEU A 28 4.53 19.88 -19.18
C LEU A 28 5.76 20.64 -18.66
N VAL A 29 5.56 21.45 -17.62
CA VAL A 29 6.63 22.15 -16.90
C VAL A 29 7.22 21.21 -15.84
N LEU A 30 7.91 20.18 -16.32
CA LEU A 30 8.67 19.22 -15.50
C LEU A 30 9.80 18.64 -16.34
N GLU A 31 11.04 18.78 -15.88
CA GLU A 31 12.22 18.20 -16.51
C GLU A 31 12.68 16.95 -15.77
N MET A 32 13.51 16.12 -16.41
CA MET A 32 14.03 14.89 -15.81
C MET A 32 14.79 15.16 -14.50
N LYS A 33 15.51 16.28 -14.42
CA LYS A 33 16.25 16.71 -13.22
C LYS A 33 15.35 17.06 -12.04
N ASP A 34 14.07 17.36 -12.28
CA ASP A 34 13.09 17.72 -11.25
C ASP A 34 12.45 16.46 -10.62
N ILE A 35 12.67 15.29 -11.21
CA ILE A 35 12.13 14.01 -10.73
C ILE A 35 13.17 13.33 -9.83
N VAL A 36 13.16 13.72 -8.56
CA VAL A 36 14.10 13.17 -7.56
C VAL A 36 13.45 12.08 -6.71
N LYS A 37 12.33 12.39 -6.07
CA LYS A 37 11.56 11.46 -5.24
C LYS A 37 10.23 12.10 -4.87
N ILE A 38 9.14 11.33 -4.93
CA ILE A 38 7.89 11.74 -4.30
C ILE A 38 8.06 11.45 -2.80
N ASP A 39 8.09 12.51 -1.98
CA ASP A 39 8.02 12.44 -0.51
C ASP A 39 6.79 11.65 -0.02
N THR A 40 6.63 11.56 1.30
CA THR A 40 5.51 10.88 1.97
C THR A 40 4.14 11.49 1.60
N CYS A 41 3.57 11.00 0.50
CA CYS A 41 2.20 11.35 0.09
C CYS A 41 1.19 10.57 0.94
N ARG A 42 0.53 11.25 1.89
CA ARG A 42 -0.44 10.63 2.83
C ARG A 42 -1.58 9.86 2.12
N PRO A 43 -2.25 10.39 1.07
CA PRO A 43 -3.25 9.63 0.32
C PRO A 43 -2.70 8.34 -0.30
N CYS A 44 -1.50 8.37 -0.87
CA CYS A 44 -0.85 7.18 -1.41
C CYS A 44 -0.55 6.14 -0.35
N ILE A 45 -0.06 6.57 0.82
CA ILE A 45 0.20 5.67 1.93
C ILE A 45 -1.11 5.02 2.37
N MET A 46 -2.18 5.79 2.53
CA MET A 46 -3.46 5.23 2.96
C MET A 46 -4.12 4.31 1.93
N GLY A 47 -3.94 4.59 0.62
CA GLY A 47 -4.61 3.83 -0.44
C GLY A 47 -3.77 2.72 -1.10
N LYS A 48 -2.45 2.84 -1.11
CA LYS A 48 -1.53 1.95 -1.85
C LYS A 48 -0.54 1.20 -0.96
N MET A 49 -0.35 1.62 0.30
CA MET A 49 0.57 0.90 1.18
C MET A 49 0.03 -0.50 1.46
N THR A 50 0.80 -1.51 1.06
CA THR A 50 0.51 -2.89 1.41
C THR A 50 0.84 -3.13 2.88
N ARG A 51 0.03 -3.95 3.55
CA ARG A 51 0.32 -4.42 4.91
C ARG A 51 1.71 -5.07 4.94
N ILE A 52 2.53 -4.69 5.92
CA ILE A 52 3.80 -5.39 6.17
C ILE A 52 3.50 -6.88 6.40
N PRO A 53 4.29 -7.81 5.83
CA PRO A 53 4.07 -9.23 6.02
C PRO A 53 3.95 -9.60 7.50
N ASN A 54 2.95 -10.39 7.84
CA ASN A 54 2.83 -10.94 9.18
C ASN A 54 4.01 -11.88 9.46
N PRO A 55 4.54 -11.91 10.70
CA PRO A 55 5.51 -12.91 11.09
C PRO A 55 4.98 -14.32 10.78
N LYS A 56 5.80 -15.15 10.13
CA LYS A 56 5.44 -16.54 9.79
C LYS A 56 5.24 -17.42 11.03
N LYS A 57 5.77 -17.01 12.18
CA LYS A 57 5.66 -17.72 13.46
C LYS A 57 5.24 -16.73 14.53
N SER A 58 4.40 -17.18 15.45
CA SER A 58 4.09 -16.43 16.66
C SER A 58 5.36 -16.23 17.48
N LYS A 59 5.52 -15.05 18.07
CA LYS A 59 6.58 -14.76 19.05
C LYS A 59 6.34 -15.47 20.39
N THR A 60 5.10 -15.90 20.65
CA THR A 60 4.72 -16.57 21.90
C THR A 60 4.05 -17.91 21.59
N ARG A 61 4.45 -18.95 22.32
CA ARG A 61 3.88 -20.30 22.26
C ARG A 61 3.68 -20.78 23.69
N ALA A 62 2.64 -21.60 23.91
CA ALA A 62 2.49 -22.32 25.16
C ALA A 62 3.75 -23.18 25.42
N THR A 63 4.29 -23.07 26.62
CA THR A 63 5.39 -23.86 27.16
C THR A 63 4.87 -25.05 27.97
N GLU A 64 3.68 -24.94 28.57
CA GLU A 64 3.07 -25.99 29.38
C GLU A 64 1.73 -26.50 28.82
N PRO A 65 1.33 -27.74 29.13
CA PRO A 65 0.00 -28.25 28.78
C PRO A 65 -1.11 -27.34 29.30
N LEU A 66 -2.12 -27.08 28.45
CA LEU A 66 -3.31 -26.27 28.75
C LEU A 66 -3.06 -24.77 29.05
N GLU A 67 -1.84 -24.26 28.87
CA GLU A 67 -1.52 -22.83 29.10
C GLU A 67 -2.30 -21.87 28.18
N ARG A 68 -2.65 -22.32 26.96
CA ARG A 68 -3.38 -21.52 25.97
C ARG A 68 -4.37 -22.36 25.18
N ILE A 69 -5.64 -21.94 25.20
CA ILE A 69 -6.73 -22.56 24.44
C ILE A 69 -7.23 -21.58 23.38
N HIS A 70 -7.19 -22.00 22.12
CA HIS A 70 -7.79 -21.25 21.02
C HIS A 70 -9.16 -21.85 20.70
N THR A 71 -10.21 -21.03 20.74
CA THR A 71 -11.56 -21.42 20.33
C THR A 71 -12.05 -20.44 19.28
N ASP A 72 -12.82 -20.94 18.30
CA ASP A 72 -13.43 -20.13 17.26
C ASP A 72 -14.88 -20.57 17.09
N LEU A 73 -15.74 -19.62 16.71
CA LEU A 73 -17.16 -19.87 16.46
C LEU A 73 -17.39 -19.97 14.96
N ARG A 74 -18.19 -20.96 14.56
CA ARG A 74 -18.68 -21.07 13.19
C ARG A 74 -20.15 -20.68 13.14
N GLY A 75 -20.57 -20.01 12.06
CA GLY A 75 -21.97 -19.70 11.80
C GLY A 75 -22.17 -18.56 10.81
N PRO A 76 -23.42 -18.18 10.52
CA PRO A 76 -24.67 -18.78 11.03
C PRO A 76 -24.95 -20.15 10.37
N PHE A 77 -25.50 -21.09 11.15
CA PHE A 77 -25.95 -22.38 10.63
C PHE A 77 -27.43 -22.32 10.22
N PRO A 78 -27.85 -23.13 9.24
CA PRO A 78 -29.26 -23.28 8.93
C PRO A 78 -30.03 -23.72 10.18
N ILE A 79 -31.01 -22.92 10.57
CA ILE A 79 -32.02 -23.33 11.55
C ILE A 79 -33.21 -23.92 10.79
N ARG A 80 -33.81 -24.98 11.33
CA ARG A 80 -35.10 -25.47 10.81
C ARG A 80 -36.16 -24.51 11.35
N SER A 81 -36.89 -23.87 10.45
CA SER A 81 -38.12 -23.13 10.73
C SER A 81 -39.25 -24.09 11.08
#